data_AF-A0A1F5N0N2-F1
#
_entry.id   AF-A0A1F5N0N2-F1
#
_cell.length_a   1.000
_cell.length_b   1.000
_cell.length_c   1.000
_cell.angle_alpha   90.00
_cell.angle_beta   90.00
_cell.angle_gamma   90.00
#
_symmetry.space_group_name_H-M   'P 1'
#
loop_
_entity.id
_entity.type
_entity.pdbx_description
1 polymer ?
#
loop_
_entity_poly.entity_id
_entity_poly.type
_entity_poly.pdbx_seq_one_letter_code
_entity_poly.pdbx_strand_id
1 'polypeptide(L)'
;MSEDKHKKIGIFPMILIVGGFLELGIPSIIALFILPKLSGLYTEAGVNYNPIFSYSVFGFVIFFYIAQIIYGIKLFTSQKKDKTLSSSQENIGIILGVVGIILQVLLVPIMIMTIISPIYQLTNSIN
;
A
#
# COMPACT_ATOMS: atom_id res chain seq x y z
N MET A 1 -36.49 24.08 -18.76
CA MET A 1 -35.77 24.81 -17.70
C MET A 1 -34.66 23.88 -17.22
N SER A 2 -33.42 24.23 -17.53
CA SER A 2 -32.22 23.42 -17.29
C SER A 2 -31.84 23.44 -15.82
N GLU A 3 -32.04 22.33 -15.10
CA GLU A 3 -31.30 22.10 -13.87
C GLU A 3 -29.87 21.71 -14.25
N ASP A 4 -28.98 22.71 -14.23
CA ASP A 4 -27.54 22.51 -14.19
C ASP A 4 -27.18 21.71 -12.94
N LYS A 5 -27.26 20.37 -13.06
CA LYS A 5 -26.48 19.48 -12.22
C LYS A 5 -25.02 19.71 -12.57
N HIS A 6 -24.41 20.68 -11.90
CA HIS A 6 -22.99 20.65 -11.61
C HIS A 6 -22.68 19.25 -11.07
N LYS A 7 -22.31 18.32 -11.96
CA LYS A 7 -21.87 16.99 -11.60
C LYS A 7 -20.61 17.21 -10.79
N LYS A 8 -20.77 17.15 -9.45
CA LYS A 8 -19.67 17.21 -8.50
C LYS A 8 -18.62 16.22 -8.96
N ILE A 9 -17.39 16.70 -9.08
CA ILE A 9 -16.22 15.84 -9.20
C ILE A 9 -16.25 14.94 -7.97
N GLY A 10 -16.56 13.66 -8.17
CA GLY A 10 -16.54 12.66 -7.12
C GLY A 10 -15.16 12.62 -6.49
N ILE A 11 -15.09 12.65 -5.16
CA ILE A 11 -13.84 12.73 -4.38
C ILE A 11 -13.04 11.41 -4.48
N PHE A 12 -13.65 10.36 -5.01
CA PHE A 12 -13.13 9.00 -5.04
C PHE A 12 -11.75 8.83 -5.73
N PRO A 13 -11.49 9.38 -6.93
CA PRO A 13 -10.16 9.29 -7.54
C PRO A 13 -9.09 10.01 -6.70
N MET A 14 -9.46 11.10 -6.03
CA MET A 14 -8.57 11.84 -5.13
C MET A 14 -8.21 10.99 -3.91
N ILE A 15 -9.16 10.24 -3.34
CA ILE A 15 -8.93 9.32 -2.21
C ILE A 15 -7.94 8.22 -2.60
N LEU A 16 -8.09 7.64 -3.79
CA LEU A 16 -7.16 6.61 -4.26
C LEU A 16 -5.72 7.14 -4.44
N ILE A 17 -5.58 8.36 -4.97
CA ILE A 17 -4.26 8.98 -5.17
C ILE A 17 -3.62 9.33 -3.83
N VAL A 18 -4.35 10.07 -2.97
CA VAL A 18 -3.80 10.55 -1.69
C VAL A 18 -3.57 9.39 -0.73
N GLY A 19 -4.50 8.43 -0.65
CA GLY A 19 -4.35 7.20 0.12
C GLY A 19 -3.12 6.42 -0.35
N GLY A 20 -3.02 6.16 -1.65
CA GLY A 20 -1.86 5.46 -2.21
C GLY A 20 -0.53 6.15 -1.93
N PHE A 21 -0.44 7.48 -2.02
CA PHE A 21 0.80 8.21 -1.70
C PHE A 21 1.16 8.17 -0.20
N LEU A 22 0.18 8.36 0.69
CA LEU A 22 0.39 8.27 2.13
C LEU A 22 0.84 6.86 2.54
N GLU A 23 0.25 5.85 1.90
CA GLU A 23 0.48 4.45 2.22
C GLU A 23 1.76 3.91 1.56
N LEU A 24 2.28 4.54 0.51
CA LEU A 24 3.56 4.19 -0.11
C LEU A 24 4.77 4.56 0.77
N GLY A 25 4.69 5.69 1.48
CA GLY A 25 5.84 6.26 2.20
C GLY A 25 6.41 5.32 3.27
N ILE A 26 5.55 4.83 4.16
CA ILE A 26 5.94 3.98 5.29
C ILE A 26 6.62 2.68 4.82
N PRO A 27 6.01 1.81 3.99
CA PRO A 27 6.64 0.59 3.52
C PRO A 27 7.88 0.84 2.67
N SER A 28 7.96 1.94 1.92
CA SER A 28 9.18 2.30 1.18
C SER A 28 10.35 2.61 2.13
N ILE A 29 10.10 3.39 3.19
CA ILE A 29 11.11 3.69 4.22
C ILE A 29 11.56 2.40 4.93
N ILE A 30 10.61 1.55 5.30
CA ILE A 30 10.93 0.28 5.97
C ILE A 30 11.78 -0.61 5.04
N ALA A 31 11.39 -0.76 3.77
CA ALA A 31 12.11 -1.59 2.82
C ALA A 31 13.54 -1.10 2.56
N LEU A 32 13.75 0.22 2.44
CA LEU A 32 15.05 0.80 2.10
C LEU A 32 15.99 0.96 3.30
N PHE A 33 15.47 1.28 4.48
CA PHE A 33 16.31 1.65 5.63
C PHE A 33 16.28 0.66 6.79
N ILE A 34 15.16 -0.04 6.98
CA ILE A 34 14.97 -0.93 8.14
C ILE A 34 15.33 -2.37 7.77
N LEU A 35 14.78 -2.91 6.67
CA LEU A 35 15.05 -4.29 6.26
C LEU A 35 16.56 -4.63 6.09
N PRO A 36 17.41 -3.76 5.51
CA PRO A 36 18.85 -4.07 5.43
C PRO A 36 19.51 -4.18 6.80
N LYS A 37 19.18 -3.26 7.71
CA LYS A 37 19.71 -3.25 9.09
C LYS A 37 19.25 -4.47 9.87
N LEU A 38 17.97 -4.81 9.75
CA LEU A 38 17.41 -6.02 10.36
C LEU A 38 18.09 -7.28 9.81
N SER A 39 18.28 -7.36 8.49
CA SER A 39 18.98 -8.49 7.86
C SER A 39 20.40 -8.65 8.41
N GLY A 40 21.15 -7.55 8.58
CA GLY A 40 22.48 -7.56 9.19
C GLY A 40 22.45 -8.09 10.63
N LEU A 41 21.61 -7.49 11.48
CA LEU A 41 21.47 -7.89 12.88
C LEU A 41 21.07 -9.36 13.05
N TYR A 42 20.16 -9.87 12.20
CA TYR A 42 19.71 -11.26 12.29
C TYR A 42 20.76 -12.26 11.79
N THR A 43 21.56 -11.86 10.79
CA THR A 43 22.70 -12.67 10.32
C THR A 43 23.77 -12.77 11.42
N GLU A 44 24.07 -11.66 12.10
CA GLU A 44 25.02 -11.63 13.21
C GLU A 44 24.53 -12.43 14.44
N ALA A 45 23.22 -12.44 14.68
CA ALA A 45 22.60 -13.16 15.80
C ALA A 45 22.35 -14.65 15.54
N GLY A 46 22.64 -15.16 14.34
CA GLY A 46 22.39 -16.56 13.98
C GLY A 46 20.90 -16.93 13.89
N VAL A 47 20.02 -15.95 13.69
CA VAL A 47 18.56 -16.14 13.58
C VAL A 47 18.19 -16.55 12.15
N ASN A 48 17.30 -17.54 12.00
CA ASN A 48 16.76 -17.97 10.71
C ASN A 48 15.76 -16.93 10.14
N TYR A 49 16.29 -15.80 9.71
CA TYR A 49 15.55 -14.76 9.03
C TYR A 49 15.64 -14.93 7.51
N ASN A 50 14.50 -14.84 6.82
CA ASN A 50 14.46 -14.88 5.35
C ASN A 50 14.29 -13.44 4.79
N PRO A 51 15.38 -12.76 4.40
CA PRO A 51 15.31 -11.40 3.86
C PRO A 51 14.48 -11.33 2.57
N ILE A 52 14.60 -12.34 1.71
CA ILE A 52 13.91 -12.39 0.41
C ILE A 52 12.38 -12.36 0.61
N PHE A 53 11.88 -13.12 1.59
CA PHE A 53 10.46 -13.12 1.92
C PHE A 53 9.98 -11.73 2.36
N SER A 54 10.68 -11.10 3.30
CA SER A 54 10.35 -9.74 3.75
C SER A 54 10.37 -8.74 2.60
N TYR A 55 11.43 -8.71 1.79
CA TYR A 55 11.50 -7.83 0.62
C TYR A 55 10.38 -8.09 -0.39
N SER A 56 9.97 -9.35 -0.58
CA SER A 56 8.87 -9.70 -1.48
C SER A 56 7.53 -9.19 -0.97
N VAL A 57 7.25 -9.31 0.33
CA VAL A 57 6.03 -8.79 0.96
C VAL A 57 5.97 -7.27 0.85
N PHE A 58 7.04 -6.56 1.22
CA PHE A 58 7.09 -5.10 1.10
C PHE A 58 7.04 -4.63 -0.36
N GLY A 59 7.73 -5.33 -1.28
CA GLY A 59 7.70 -5.04 -2.70
C GLY A 59 6.31 -5.21 -3.32
N PHE A 60 5.57 -6.25 -2.92
CA PHE A 60 4.20 -6.47 -3.34
C PHE A 60 3.27 -5.36 -2.84
N VAL A 61 3.39 -4.95 -1.57
CA VAL A 61 2.65 -3.82 -0.99
C VAL A 61 2.92 -2.52 -1.77
N ILE A 62 4.19 -2.20 -2.03
CA ILE A 62 4.59 -1.02 -2.80
C ILE A 62 3.99 -1.06 -4.22
N PHE A 63 4.07 -2.22 -4.89
CA PHE A 63 3.50 -2.41 -6.22
C PHE A 63 1.98 -2.14 -6.24
N PHE A 64 1.24 -2.62 -5.24
CA PHE A 64 -0.20 -2.38 -5.13
C PHE A 64 -0.54 -0.90 -4.98
N TYR A 65 0.20 -0.15 -4.15
CA TYR A 65 -0.01 1.29 -4.00
C TYR A 65 0.31 2.05 -5.29
N ILE A 66 1.38 1.68 -6.00
CA ILE A 66 1.68 2.27 -7.32
C ILE A 66 0.51 2.01 -8.29
N ALA A 67 -0.02 0.79 -8.32
CA ALA A 67 -1.16 0.45 -9.17
C ALA A 67 -2.42 1.26 -8.81
N GLN A 68 -2.72 1.43 -7.53
CA GLN A 68 -3.83 2.26 -7.05
C GLN A 68 -3.65 3.74 -7.41
N ILE A 69 -2.45 4.30 -7.27
CA ILE A 69 -2.14 5.68 -7.67
C ILE A 69 -2.34 5.85 -9.18
N ILE A 70 -1.76 4.97 -10.00
CA ILE A 70 -1.88 5.03 -11.47
C ILE A 70 -3.35 4.96 -11.87
N TYR A 71 -4.13 4.05 -11.26
CA TYR A 71 -5.54 3.92 -11.56
C TYR A 71 -6.35 5.14 -11.10
N GLY A 72 -6.05 5.68 -9.92
CA GLY A 72 -6.63 6.92 -9.41
C GLY A 72 -6.37 8.11 -10.34
N ILE A 73 -5.13 8.26 -10.84
CA ILE A 73 -4.76 9.29 -11.83
C ILE A 73 -5.56 9.11 -13.13
N LYS A 74 -5.70 7.87 -13.61
CA LYS A 74 -6.49 7.57 -14.81
C LYS A 74 -7.96 7.97 -14.63
N LEU A 75 -8.58 7.59 -13.52
CA LEU A 75 -9.95 7.97 -13.19
C LEU A 75 -10.11 9.49 -13.06
N PHE A 76 -9.19 10.16 -12.38
CA PHE A 76 -9.21 11.62 -12.24
C PHE A 76 -9.12 12.32 -13.60
N THR A 77 -8.25 11.84 -14.48
CA THR A 77 -8.08 12.37 -15.84
C THR A 77 -9.34 12.17 -16.68
N SER A 78 -9.93 10.97 -16.65
CA SER A 78 -11.21 10.69 -17.32
C SER A 78 -12.35 11.57 -16.78
N GLN A 79 -12.43 11.75 -15.46
CA GLN A 79 -13.43 12.60 -14.84
C GLN A 79 -13.26 14.08 -15.19
N LYS A 80 -12.01 14.55 -15.35
CA LYS A 80 -11.72 15.92 -15.80
C LYS A 80 -12.11 16.15 -17.26
N LYS A 81 -11.93 15.13 -18.12
CA LYS A 81 -12.25 15.20 -19.55
C LYS A 81 -13.75 15.15 -19.81
N ASP A 82 -14.43 14.16 -19.23
CA ASP A 82 -15.81 13.84 -19.56
C ASP A 82 -16.80 14.46 -18.55
N LYS A 83 -16.31 15.19 -17.54
CA LYS A 83 -17.04 15.76 -16.38
C LYS A 83 -17.77 14.74 -15.50
N THR A 84 -17.77 13.47 -15.89
CA THR A 84 -18.60 12.40 -15.33
C THR A 84 -17.88 11.07 -15.52
N LEU A 85 -17.92 10.17 -14.54
CA LEU A 85 -17.41 8.81 -14.66
C LEU A 85 -18.54 7.89 -15.11
N SER A 86 -18.22 6.87 -15.92
CA SER A 86 -19.19 5.80 -16.19
C SER A 86 -19.31 4.90 -14.96
N SER A 87 -20.50 4.33 -14.73
CA SER A 87 -20.78 3.45 -13.59
C SER A 87 -19.83 2.25 -13.52
N SER A 88 -19.36 1.77 -14.66
CA SER A 88 -18.37 0.69 -14.75
C SER A 88 -17.00 1.10 -14.19
N GLN A 89 -16.52 2.30 -14.52
CA GLN A 89 -15.25 2.83 -13.99
C GLN A 89 -15.31 3.07 -12.49
N GLU A 90 -16.45 3.55 -12.00
CA GLU A 90 -16.68 3.77 -10.56
C GLU A 90 -16.68 2.44 -9.80
N ASN A 91 -17.36 1.41 -10.32
CA ASN A 91 -17.36 0.07 -9.73
C ASN A 91 -15.96 -0.57 -9.69
N ILE A 92 -15.18 -0.46 -10.77
CA ILE A 92 -13.80 -0.98 -10.79
C ILE A 92 -12.93 -0.24 -9.78
N GLY A 93 -13.10 1.08 -9.68
CA GLY A 93 -12.43 1.90 -8.67
C GLY A 93 -12.74 1.43 -7.25
N ILE A 94 -14.03 1.23 -6.94
CA ILE A 94 -14.47 0.72 -5.63
C ILE A 94 -13.86 -0.65 -5.34
N ILE A 95 -13.87 -1.56 -6.31
CA ILE A 95 -13.26 -2.89 -6.16
C ILE A 95 -11.77 -2.76 -5.84
N LEU A 96 -11.03 -1.91 -6.55
CA LEU A 96 -9.61 -1.68 -6.29
C LEU A 96 -9.35 -1.04 -4.93
N GLY A 97 -10.25 -0.16 -4.47
CA GLY A 97 -10.19 0.40 -3.12
C GLY A 97 -10.39 -0.67 -2.05
N VAL A 98 -11.44 -1.49 -2.18
CA VAL A 98 -11.76 -2.57 -1.23
C VAL A 98 -10.66 -3.63 -1.21
N VAL A 99 -10.19 -4.06 -2.38
CA VAL A 99 -9.08 -5.02 -2.50
C VAL A 99 -7.81 -4.47 -1.85
N GLY A 100 -7.52 -3.18 -2.03
CA GLY A 100 -6.39 -2.52 -1.37
C GLY A 100 -6.49 -2.54 0.15
N ILE A 101 -7.67 -2.21 0.71
CA ILE A 101 -7.92 -2.26 2.15
C ILE A 101 -7.76 -3.68 2.69
N ILE A 102 -8.33 -4.68 2.01
CA ILE A 102 -8.21 -6.09 2.40
C ILE A 102 -6.75 -6.52 2.39
N LEU A 103 -6.01 -6.19 1.33
CA LEU A 103 -4.58 -6.49 1.24
C LEU A 103 -3.79 -5.80 2.34
N GLN A 104 -4.09 -4.55 2.70
CA GLN A 104 -3.45 -3.89 3.84
C GLN A 104 -3.72 -4.59 5.16
N VAL A 105 -4.99 -4.91 5.44
CA VAL A 105 -5.37 -5.58 6.68
C VAL A 105 -4.67 -6.94 6.82
N LEU A 106 -4.40 -7.62 5.70
CA LEU A 106 -3.66 -8.88 5.69
C LEU A 106 -2.13 -8.69 5.74
N LEU A 107 -1.59 -7.74 4.98
CA LEU A 107 -0.15 -7.58 4.80
C LEU A 107 0.50 -6.75 5.92
N VAL A 108 -0.21 -5.81 6.54
CA VAL A 108 0.31 -5.01 7.67
C VAL A 108 0.68 -5.87 8.88
N PRO A 109 -0.18 -6.80 9.35
CA PRO A 109 0.20 -7.74 10.41
C PRO A 109 1.41 -8.60 10.04
N ILE A 110 1.49 -9.06 8.78
CA ILE A 110 2.63 -9.84 8.30
C ILE A 110 3.91 -8.99 8.33
N MET A 111 3.86 -7.74 7.84
CA MET A 111 4.97 -6.80 7.91
C MET A 111 5.42 -6.54 9.36
N ILE A 112 4.47 -6.33 10.27
CA ILE A 112 4.75 -6.16 11.70
C ILE A 112 5.42 -7.44 12.25
N MET A 113 4.89 -8.62 11.96
CA MET A 113 5.47 -9.89 12.40
C MET A 113 6.88 -10.14 11.84
N THR A 114 7.16 -9.75 10.61
CA THR A 114 8.53 -9.85 10.04
C THR A 114 9.55 -8.96 10.75
N ILE A 115 9.09 -7.91 11.46
CA ILE A 115 9.95 -7.01 12.25
C ILE A 115 9.97 -7.42 13.72
N ILE A 116 8.82 -7.69 14.34
CA ILE A 116 8.70 -7.97 15.77
C ILE A 116 9.21 -9.37 16.12
N SER A 117 8.87 -10.39 15.33
CA SER A 117 9.22 -11.78 15.64
C SER A 117 10.72 -11.98 15.85
N PRO A 118 11.61 -11.46 14.97
CA PRO A 118 13.02 -11.70 15.16
C PRO A 118 13.67 -10.70 16.15
N ILE A 119 13.07 -9.53 16.44
CA ILE A 119 13.43 -8.71 17.62
C ILE A 119 13.16 -9.48 18.93
N TYR A 120 12.02 -10.16 19.01
CA TYR A 120 11.65 -10.97 20.17
C TYR A 120 12.60 -12.17 20.37
N GLN A 121 13.03 -12.82 19.28
CA GLN A 121 14.04 -13.88 19.33
C GLN A 121 15.40 -13.36 19.82
N LEU A 122 15.87 -12.23 19.29
CA LEU A 122 17.11 -11.56 19.72
C LEU A 122 17.09 -11.19 21.21
N THR A 123 15.97 -10.66 21.69
CA THR A 123 15.84 -10.24 23.09
C THR A 123 15.90 -11.45 24.03
N ASN A 124 15.28 -12.57 23.65
CA ASN A 124 15.28 -13.79 24.45
C ASN A 124 16.54 -14.66 24.28
N SER A 125 17.40 -14.42 23.28
CA SER A 125 18.69 -15.10 23.17
C SER A 125 19.80 -14.44 23.99
N ILE A 126 19.59 -13.21 24.47
CA ILE A 126 20.53 -12.45 25.29
C ILE A 126 20.33 -12.71 26.81
N ASN A 127 19.13 -13.14 27.21
CA ASN A 127 18.80 -13.59 28.57
C ASN A 127 19.01 -15.10 28.72
#